data_AF-L7EXN0-F1
#
_entry.id   AF-L7EXN0-F1
#
_cell.length_a   1.000
_cell.length_b   1.000
_cell.length_c   1.000
_cell.angle_alpha   90.00
_cell.angle_beta   90.00
_cell.angle_gamma   90.00
#
_symmetry.space_group_name_H-M   'P 1'
#
loop_
_entity.id
_entity.type
_entity.pdbx_description
1 polymer ?
#
loop_
_entity_poly.entity_id
_entity_poly.type
_entity_poly.pdbx_seq_one_letter_code
_entity_poly.pdbx_strand_id
1 'polypeptide(L)'
;MTSATQDILRTATLPVPALGSLRPEQIRGEACVWGGGLLDSGAVDLGRRSGTLMGIVGPWEPRACTSCVHAAVWRALRAHDGTCTPCSRGEACDARRALRRHAWEDGR
;
A
#
# COMPACT_ATOMS: atom_id res chain seq x y z
N MET A 1 -3.77 21.31 15.61
CA MET A 1 -2.68 20.35 15.34
C MET A 1 -3.27 18.95 15.18
N THR A 2 -4.04 18.74 14.11
CA THR A 2 -4.83 17.54 13.83
C THR A 2 -4.80 17.35 12.32
N SER A 3 -3.79 16.64 11.80
CA SER A 3 -3.67 16.46 10.35
C SER A 3 -2.98 15.16 9.99
N ALA A 4 -1.91 14.75 10.70
CA ALA A 4 -1.19 13.51 10.38
C ALA A 4 -2.04 12.23 10.53
N THR A 5 -2.97 12.18 11.48
CA THR A 5 -3.85 11.00 11.68
C THR A 5 -5.03 10.98 10.71
N GLN A 6 -5.52 12.13 10.26
CA GLN A 6 -6.62 12.23 9.29
C GLN A 6 -6.15 11.96 7.85
N ASP A 7 -4.88 12.26 7.54
CA ASP A 7 -4.29 11.97 6.22
C ASP A 7 -4.11 10.46 5.96
N ILE A 8 -3.80 9.69 7.02
CA ILE A 8 -3.68 8.23 6.95
C ILE A 8 -5.05 7.56 6.68
N LEU A 9 -6.13 8.19 7.13
CA LEU A 9 -7.50 7.63 7.09
C LEU A 9 -8.22 7.78 5.75
N ARG A 10 -7.86 8.77 4.94
CA ARG A 10 -8.41 8.95 3.57
C ARG A 10 -7.60 8.27 2.48
N THR A 11 -6.39 7.84 2.81
CA THR A 11 -5.35 7.42 1.87
C THR A 11 -4.60 6.23 2.47
N ALA A 12 -5.29 5.12 2.80
CA ALA A 12 -4.62 3.88 3.23
C ALA A 12 -3.97 3.17 2.03
N THR A 13 -3.22 3.94 1.26
CA THR A 13 -2.43 3.56 0.11
C THR A 13 -1.19 2.86 0.66
N LEU A 14 -1.17 1.52 0.59
CA LEU A 14 -0.01 0.73 1.03
C LEU A 14 1.28 1.33 0.47
N PRO A 15 2.34 1.52 1.28
CA PRO A 15 3.58 2.12 0.79
C PRO A 15 4.16 1.25 -0.33
N VAL A 16 4.37 1.86 -1.49
CA VAL A 16 5.02 1.22 -2.65
C VAL A 16 6.42 1.80 -2.85
N PRO A 17 7.35 1.04 -3.44
CA PRO A 17 8.67 1.55 -3.78
C PRO A 17 8.61 2.76 -4.71
N ALA A 18 9.64 3.61 -4.65
CA ALA A 18 9.77 4.74 -5.57
C ALA A 18 9.95 4.25 -7.01
N LEU A 19 9.34 4.90 -7.99
CA LEU A 19 9.41 4.54 -9.42
C LEU A 19 10.85 4.34 -9.92
N GLY A 20 11.80 5.18 -9.48
CA GLY A 20 13.21 5.06 -9.86
C GLY A 20 13.92 3.79 -9.35
N SER A 21 13.30 3.04 -8.44
CA SER A 21 13.80 1.75 -7.94
C SER A 21 13.15 0.54 -8.60
N LEU A 22 12.16 0.77 -9.47
CA LEU A 22 11.37 -0.27 -10.11
C LEU A 22 11.87 -0.58 -11.51
N ARG A 23 11.72 -1.84 -11.91
CA ARG A 23 11.96 -2.26 -13.29
C ARG A 23 10.80 -1.81 -14.20
N PRO A 24 11.03 -1.66 -15.52
CA PRO A 24 9.98 -1.24 -16.46
C PRO A 24 8.71 -2.09 -16.40
N GLU A 25 8.83 -3.40 -16.18
CA GLU A 25 7.69 -4.32 -16.05
C GLU A 25 6.85 -4.01 -14.79
N GLN A 26 7.50 -3.61 -13.70
CA GLN A 26 6.82 -3.25 -12.46
C GLN A 26 6.10 -1.90 -12.59
N ILE A 27 6.71 -0.94 -13.29
CA ILE A 27 6.09 0.38 -13.56
C ILE A 27 4.86 0.21 -14.47
N ARG A 28 4.93 -0.68 -15.46
CA ARG A 28 3.83 -1.00 -16.38
C ARG A 28 2.74 -1.89 -15.75
N GLY A 29 2.92 -2.38 -14.52
CA GLY A 29 1.95 -3.27 -13.86
C GLY A 29 1.93 -4.70 -14.41
N GLU A 30 2.98 -5.13 -15.11
CA GLU A 30 3.17 -6.51 -15.59
C GLU A 30 3.89 -7.39 -14.54
N ALA A 31 4.62 -6.77 -13.62
CA ALA A 31 5.32 -7.43 -12.54
C ALA A 31 4.92 -6.86 -11.18
N CYS A 32 4.96 -7.69 -10.15
CA CYS A 32 4.64 -7.29 -8.79
C CYS A 32 5.51 -6.10 -8.35
N VAL A 33 4.87 -5.04 -7.89
CA VAL A 33 5.57 -3.81 -7.45
C VAL A 33 6.59 -4.06 -6.32
N TRP A 34 6.38 -5.10 -5.49
CA TRP A 34 7.31 -5.45 -4.39
C TRP A 34 8.26 -6.60 -4.75
N GLY A 35 7.74 -7.71 -5.27
CA GLY A 35 8.53 -8.93 -5.50
C GLY A 35 9.12 -9.06 -6.91
N GLY A 36 8.65 -8.26 -7.87
CA GLY A 36 9.11 -8.29 -9.26
C GLY A 36 8.71 -9.52 -10.08
N GLY A 37 8.07 -10.53 -9.50
CA GLY A 37 7.53 -11.67 -10.25
C GLY A 37 6.45 -11.21 -11.25
N LEU A 38 6.37 -11.86 -12.42
CA LEU A 38 5.32 -11.59 -13.40
C LEU A 38 3.94 -11.82 -12.80
N LEU A 39 3.00 -10.97 -13.19
CA LEU A 39 1.63 -10.99 -12.69
C LEU A 39 0.72 -11.72 -13.67
N ASP A 40 -0.20 -12.50 -13.11
CA ASP A 40 -1.30 -13.12 -13.83
C ASP A 40 -2.60 -12.30 -13.69
N SER A 41 -3.72 -12.87 -14.12
CA SER A 41 -5.04 -12.23 -14.01
C SER A 41 -5.50 -12.00 -12.57
N GLY A 42 -4.92 -12.67 -11.57
CA GLY A 42 -5.27 -12.53 -10.16
C GLY A 42 -4.52 -11.41 -9.43
N ALA A 43 -3.73 -10.61 -10.13
CA ALA A 43 -2.99 -9.53 -9.51
C ALA A 43 -3.88 -8.35 -9.10
N VAL A 44 -3.63 -7.87 -7.88
CA VAL A 44 -4.36 -6.79 -7.21
C VAL A 44 -3.89 -5.43 -7.73
N ASP A 45 -4.83 -4.56 -8.08
CA ASP A 45 -4.61 -3.16 -8.39
C ASP A 45 -4.54 -2.34 -7.09
N LEU A 46 -3.45 -1.60 -6.87
CA LEU A 46 -3.24 -0.81 -5.66
C LEU A 46 -3.74 0.65 -5.78
N GLY A 47 -4.59 0.89 -6.78
CA GLY A 47 -5.18 2.16 -7.14
C GLY A 47 -4.23 3.07 -7.90
N ARG A 48 -4.82 4.04 -8.60
CA ARG A 48 -4.09 5.10 -9.29
C ARG A 48 -3.31 5.99 -8.33
N ARG A 49 -2.04 6.24 -8.64
CA ARG A 49 -1.11 7.05 -7.85
C ARG A 49 -0.36 8.04 -8.73
N SER A 50 0.25 9.04 -8.12
CA SER A 50 1.25 9.89 -8.77
C SER A 50 2.65 9.42 -8.38
N GLY A 51 3.59 9.40 -9.32
CA GLY A 51 4.99 9.07 -9.06
C GLY A 51 5.93 9.90 -9.92
N THR A 52 7.18 10.01 -9.49
CA THR A 52 8.23 10.72 -10.23
C THR A 52 9.18 9.74 -10.89
N LEU A 53 9.32 9.82 -12.21
CA LEU A 53 10.30 9.05 -12.98
C LEU A 53 11.15 10.02 -13.81
N MET A 54 12.47 9.98 -13.61
CA MET A 54 13.42 10.88 -14.29
C MET A 54 13.06 12.37 -14.18
N GLY A 55 12.61 12.80 -12.99
CA GLY A 55 12.20 14.18 -12.72
C GLY A 55 10.80 14.55 -13.24
N ILE A 56 10.13 13.65 -13.96
CA ILE A 56 8.78 13.87 -14.50
C ILE A 56 7.76 13.24 -13.55
N VAL A 57 6.78 14.02 -13.11
CA VAL A 57 5.65 13.54 -12.30
C VAL A 57 4.54 13.06 -13.23
N GLY A 58 4.08 11.83 -13.05
CA GLY A 58 2.99 11.25 -13.84
C GLY A 58 2.12 10.27 -13.06
N PRO A 59 0.92 9.98 -13.55
CA PRO A 59 0.07 8.95 -12.97
C PRO A 59 0.64 7.56 -13.27
N TRP A 60 0.41 6.62 -12.36
CA TRP A 60 0.72 5.20 -12.54
C TRP A 60 -0.19 4.34 -11.66
N GLU A 61 -0.35 3.07 -12.04
CA GLU A 61 -1.28 2.13 -11.43
C GLU A 61 -0.50 0.88 -10.99
N PRO A 62 0.12 0.90 -9.80
CA PRO A 62 0.92 -0.23 -9.33
C PRO A 62 0.06 -1.47 -9.08
N ARG A 63 0.55 -2.62 -9.55
CA ARG A 63 -0.09 -3.93 -9.34
C ARG A 63 0.79 -4.84 -8.51
N ALA A 64 0.18 -5.77 -7.78
CA ALA A 64 0.91 -6.70 -6.92
C ALA A 64 0.24 -8.08 -6.86
N CYS A 65 1.05 -9.11 -6.60
CA CYS A 65 0.50 -10.42 -6.25
C CYS A 65 -0.11 -10.40 -4.84
N THR A 66 -1.15 -11.20 -4.62
CA THR A 66 -1.92 -11.28 -3.38
C THR A 66 -1.04 -11.54 -2.16
N SER A 67 -0.02 -12.39 -2.28
CA SER A 67 0.91 -12.68 -1.18
C SER A 67 1.72 -11.45 -0.75
N CYS A 68 2.18 -10.62 -1.70
CA CYS A 68 2.88 -9.38 -1.37
C CYS A 68 1.94 -8.32 -0.82
N VAL A 69 0.68 -8.26 -1.27
CA VAL A 69 -0.34 -7.38 -0.68
C VAL A 69 -0.55 -7.73 0.80
N HIS A 70 -0.81 -9.00 1.12
CA HIS A 70 -0.96 -9.44 2.50
C HIS A 70 0.27 -9.10 3.36
N ALA A 71 1.48 -9.34 2.83
CA ALA A 71 2.71 -9.01 3.55
C ALA A 71 2.85 -7.49 3.80
N ALA A 72 2.48 -6.66 2.83
CA ALA A 72 2.50 -5.20 2.95
C ALA A 72 1.48 -4.70 3.98
N VAL A 73 0.24 -5.23 3.96
CA VAL A 73 -0.80 -4.92 4.95
C VAL A 73 -0.34 -5.28 6.36
N TRP A 74 0.21 -6.48 6.54
CA TRP A 74 0.73 -6.91 7.85
C TRP A 74 1.88 -6.02 8.35
N ARG A 75 2.78 -5.58 7.46
CA ARG A 75 3.84 -4.63 7.83
C ARG A 75 3.26 -3.27 8.23
N ALA A 76 2.29 -2.75 7.47
CA ALA A 76 1.63 -1.49 7.78
C ALA A 76 0.88 -1.54 9.13
N LEU A 77 0.17 -2.62 9.40
CA LEU A 77 -0.50 -2.85 10.69
C LEU A 77 0.48 -2.90 11.86
N ARG A 78 1.60 -3.64 11.72
CA ARG A 78 2.62 -3.72 12.78
C ARG A 78 3.30 -2.38 13.04
N ALA A 79 3.64 -1.64 11.98
CA ALA A 79 4.21 -0.30 12.11
C ALA A 79 3.25 0.64 12.84
N HIS A 80 1.95 0.58 12.50
CA HIS A 80 0.92 1.39 13.15
C HIS A 80 0.73 1.03 14.63
N ASP A 81 0.61 -0.26 14.95
CA ASP A 81 0.39 -0.72 16.33
C ASP A 81 1.56 -0.30 17.25
N GLY A 82 2.79 -0.20 16.73
CA GLY A 82 3.97 0.25 17.48
C GLY A 82 4.06 1.76 17.73
N THR A 83 3.34 2.59 16.96
CA THR A 83 3.45 4.06 17.05
C THR A 83 2.15 4.76 17.43
N CYS A 84 1.02 4.04 17.45
CA CYS A 84 -0.29 4.61 17.69
C CYS A 84 -0.69 4.47 19.17
N THR A 85 -0.78 5.60 19.87
CA THR A 85 -1.14 5.63 21.30
C THR A 85 -2.47 4.91 21.60
N PRO A 86 -3.58 5.15 20.86
CA PRO A 86 -4.81 4.36 21.03
C PRO A 86 -4.58 2.85 20.95
N CYS A 87 -3.86 2.38 19.93
CA CYS A 87 -3.57 0.94 19.76
C CYS A 87 -2.72 0.38 20.90
N SER A 88 -1.71 1.13 21.38
CA SER A 88 -0.88 0.72 22.51
C SER A 88 -1.66 0.59 23.82
N ARG A 89 -2.78 1.32 23.95
CA ARG A 89 -3.68 1.28 25.10
C ARG A 89 -4.86 0.32 24.94
N GLY A 90 -4.94 -0.39 23.81
CA GLY A 90 -6.07 -1.28 23.51
C GLY A 90 -7.37 -0.53 23.19
N GLU A 91 -7.30 0.76 22.85
CA GLU A 91 -8.44 1.58 22.49
C GLU A 91 -8.85 1.39 21.01
N ALA A 92 -10.07 1.82 20.66
CA ALA A 92 -10.54 1.78 19.28
C ALA A 92 -9.72 2.72 18.39
N CYS A 93 -9.29 2.22 17.23
CA CYS A 93 -8.52 2.99 16.25
C CYS A 93 -9.07 2.78 14.84
N ASP A 94 -9.54 3.87 14.22
CA ASP A 94 -10.11 3.83 12.87
C ASP A 94 -9.06 3.50 11.80
N ALA A 95 -7.80 3.90 12.01
CA ALA A 95 -6.72 3.60 11.08
C ALA A 95 -6.41 2.10 11.07
N ARG A 96 -6.39 1.47 12.25
CA ARG A 96 -6.27 0.02 12.38
C ARG A 96 -7.47 -0.71 11.75
N ARG A 97 -8.69 -0.20 11.93
CA ARG A 97 -9.90 -0.77 11.29
C ARG A 97 -9.86 -0.65 9.77
N ALA A 98 -9.44 0.51 9.24
CA ALA A 98 -9.32 0.74 7.80
C ALA A 98 -8.26 -0.17 7.16
N LEU A 99 -7.07 -0.27 7.76
CA LEU A 99 -6.01 -1.19 7.30
C LEU A 99 -6.45 -2.65 7.33
N ARG A 100 -7.22 -3.05 8.35
CA ARG A 100 -7.80 -4.40 8.39
C ARG A 100 -8.81 -4.62 7.27
N ARG A 101 -9.70 -3.68 6.96
CA ARG A 101 -10.66 -3.84 5.85
C ARG A 101 -9.99 -4.07 4.50
N HIS A 102 -8.92 -3.33 4.20
CA HIS A 102 -8.11 -3.59 2.99
C HIS A 102 -7.53 -5.01 2.95
N ALA A 103 -7.16 -5.59 4.10
CA ALA A 103 -6.69 -6.96 4.16
C ALA A 103 -7.72 -8.01 3.67
N TRP A 104 -9.02 -7.67 3.70
CA TRP A 104 -10.12 -8.57 3.38
C TRP A 104 -10.75 -8.30 2.00
N GLU A 105 -10.73 -7.04 1.53
CA GLU A 105 -11.38 -6.64 0.27
C GLU A 105 -10.57 -7.05 -0.99
N ASP A 106 -9.27 -7.33 -0.87
CA ASP A 106 -8.39 -7.73 -1.99
C ASP A 106 -8.29 -9.26 -2.22
N GLY A 107 -9.14 -10.04 -1.52
CA GLY A 107 -9.06 -11.52 -1.48
C GLY A 107 -10.24 -12.26 -2.12
N ARG A 108 -11.10 -11.61 -2.90
CA ARG A 108 -12.26 -12.25 -3.54
C ARG A 108 -12.22 -12.17 -5.06
#